data_AF-A0A1T4JPH5-F1
#
_entry.id   AF-A0A1T4JPH5-F1
#
_cell.length_a   1.000
_cell.length_b   1.000
_cell.length_c   1.000
_cell.angle_alpha   90.00
_cell.angle_beta   90.00
_cell.angle_gamma   90.00
#
_symmetry.space_group_name_H-M   'P 1'
#
loop_
_entity.id
_entity.type
_entity.pdbx_description
1 polymer ?
#
loop_
_entity_poly.entity_id
_entity_poly.type
_entity_poly.pdbx_seq_one_letter_code
_entity_poly.pdbx_strand_id
1 'polypeptide(L)'
;MVPYFLWVLIYGFYFVGVKLIVLKIAPQFIQNPDSTALNWTWLDWVHGIFGYSAKEGAGELPDFVYQFWFIRDLVILTIISPVIQFFMKKFPRGFFALVSILFIAPVNVYFVQTQALFFYTAGLYWGKFDFPLFEKIDKISWGEAVVLFLVSFFSAWTFSDGSGKTAMYWCAVLSSCILFLKLSAVIEKSKKAYGILSYLSAFSFWLYAIHMPVLNGLLKRVWLKFLPMKNPFFCLAEYFGVTVLTIAIGLALGIALKKIFPKLFALLTGGRG
;
A
#
# COMPACT_ATOMS: atom_id res chain seq x y z
N MET A 1 2.36 -14.35 6.83
CA MET A 1 0.94 -14.12 7.16
C MET A 1 0.73 -13.72 8.62
N VAL A 2 1.45 -14.32 9.58
CA VAL A 2 1.35 -13.98 11.02
C VAL A 2 1.41 -12.47 11.32
N PRO A 3 2.33 -11.65 10.76
CA PRO A 3 2.40 -10.23 11.09
C PRO A 3 1.13 -9.47 10.70
N TYR A 4 0.52 -9.81 9.57
CA TYR A 4 -0.72 -9.16 9.11
C TYR A 4 -1.84 -9.33 10.13
N PHE A 5 -2.13 -10.56 10.55
CA PHE A 5 -3.19 -10.82 11.53
C PHE A 5 -2.89 -10.18 12.88
N LEU A 6 -1.62 -10.19 13.32
CA LEU A 6 -1.20 -9.51 14.54
C LEU A 6 -1.47 -8.00 14.47
N TRP A 7 -1.11 -7.36 13.36
CA TRP A 7 -1.39 -5.93 13.16
C TRP A 7 -2.89 -5.66 13.06
N VAL A 8 -3.67 -6.51 12.40
CA VAL A 8 -5.13 -6.38 12.36
C VAL A 8 -5.72 -6.40 13.77
N LEU A 9 -5.24 -7.29 14.64
CA LEU A 9 -5.68 -7.34 16.05
C LEU A 9 -5.26 -6.08 16.82
N ILE A 10 -4.01 -5.62 16.65
CA ILE A 10 -3.51 -4.39 17.30
C ILE A 10 -4.36 -3.18 16.87
N TYR A 11 -4.62 -3.02 15.58
CA TYR A 11 -5.40 -1.91 15.04
C TYR A 11 -6.88 -2.02 15.37
N GLY A 12 -7.45 -3.23 15.38
CA GLY A 12 -8.81 -3.47 15.84
C GLY A 12 -8.97 -3.05 17.30
N PHE A 13 -8.05 -3.48 18.18
CA PHE A 13 -8.05 -3.06 19.58
C PHE A 13 -7.84 -1.56 19.74
N TYR A 14 -6.88 -0.97 19.02
CA TYR A 14 -6.63 0.47 19.05
C TYR A 14 -7.87 1.25 18.61
N PHE A 15 -8.48 0.90 17.48
CA PHE A 15 -9.62 1.63 16.93
C PHE A 15 -10.83 1.53 17.85
N VAL A 16 -11.17 0.32 18.32
CA VAL A 16 -12.30 0.12 19.23
C VAL A 16 -12.04 0.75 20.59
N GLY A 17 -10.86 0.51 21.18
CA GLY A 17 -10.49 1.04 22.49
C GLY A 17 -10.45 2.56 22.51
N VAL A 18 -9.77 3.19 21.55
CA VAL A 18 -9.72 4.65 21.45
C VAL A 18 -11.10 5.24 21.20
N LYS A 19 -11.91 4.64 20.31
CA LYS A 19 -13.27 5.11 20.04
C LYS A 19 -14.12 5.08 21.32
N LEU A 20 -14.10 3.98 22.08
CA LEU A 20 -14.85 3.86 23.33
C LEU A 20 -14.38 4.84 24.41
N ILE A 21 -13.07 5.06 24.55
CA ILE A 21 -12.51 6.04 25.50
C ILE A 21 -12.95 7.46 25.13
N VAL A 22 -12.84 7.82 23.84
CA VAL A 22 -13.22 9.16 23.37
C VAL A 22 -14.74 9.36 23.46
N LEU A 23 -15.57 8.34 23.22
CA LEU A 23 -17.03 8.43 23.46
C LEU A 23 -17.35 8.79 24.91
N LYS A 24 -16.60 8.24 25.86
CA LYS A 24 -16.83 8.47 27.29
C LYS A 24 -16.38 9.87 27.73
N ILE A 25 -15.26 10.36 27.20
CA ILE A 25 -14.61 11.58 27.69
C ILE A 25 -15.03 12.81 26.88
N ALA A 26 -15.21 12.65 25.57
CA ALA A 26 -15.47 13.74 24.64
C ALA A 26 -16.23 13.26 23.38
N PRO A 27 -17.49 12.83 23.52
CA PRO A 27 -18.29 12.26 22.43
C PRO A 27 -18.47 13.21 21.24
N GLN A 28 -18.38 14.53 21.47
CA GLN A 28 -18.45 15.57 20.43
C GLN A 28 -17.37 15.45 19.35
N PHE A 29 -16.28 14.71 19.60
CA PHE A 29 -15.22 14.50 18.61
C PHE A 29 -15.40 13.25 17.74
N ILE A 30 -16.48 12.49 17.94
CA ILE A 30 -16.75 11.27 17.17
C ILE A 30 -17.90 11.53 16.21
N GLN A 31 -17.60 11.36 14.92
CA GLN A 31 -18.64 11.21 13.90
C GLN A 31 -19.35 9.87 14.10
N ASN A 32 -20.69 9.90 14.14
CA ASN A 32 -21.55 8.74 14.38
C ASN A 32 -21.26 8.03 15.72
N PRO A 33 -21.56 8.66 16.86
CA PRO A 33 -21.27 8.11 18.19
C PRO A 33 -22.00 6.79 18.48
N ASP A 34 -23.14 6.55 17.83
CA ASP A 34 -23.96 5.35 18.03
C ASP A 34 -23.41 4.11 17.28
N SER A 35 -22.59 4.32 16.25
CA SER A 35 -21.96 3.23 15.48
C SER A 35 -20.69 2.77 16.19
N THR A 36 -20.84 1.96 17.22
CA THR A 36 -19.70 1.41 17.98
C THR A 36 -19.54 -0.07 17.73
N ALA A 37 -18.34 -0.60 18.01
CA ALA A 37 -18.08 -2.04 17.97
C ALA A 37 -18.99 -2.86 18.91
N LEU A 38 -19.67 -2.21 19.86
CA LEU A 38 -20.66 -2.83 20.74
C LEU A 38 -21.99 -3.13 20.01
N ASN A 39 -22.30 -2.36 18.97
CA ASN A 39 -23.52 -2.50 18.16
C ASN A 39 -23.25 -3.14 16.79
N TRP A 40 -22.01 -3.56 16.53
CA TRP A 40 -21.63 -4.15 15.25
C TRP A 40 -22.09 -5.60 15.14
N THR A 41 -22.65 -5.92 13.98
CA THR A 41 -22.90 -7.31 13.59
C THR A 41 -21.60 -8.00 13.20
N TRP A 42 -21.63 -9.33 13.10
CA TRP A 42 -20.48 -10.09 12.60
C TRP A 42 -20.06 -9.64 11.19
N LEU A 43 -21.00 -9.21 10.34
CA LEU A 43 -20.73 -8.68 9.01
C LEU A 43 -19.97 -7.35 9.06
N ASP A 44 -20.29 -6.46 10.01
CA ASP A 44 -19.57 -5.19 10.16
C ASP A 44 -18.11 -5.43 10.56
N TRP A 45 -17.82 -6.47 11.36
CA TRP A 45 -16.46 -6.89 11.66
C TRP A 45 -15.71 -7.43 10.44
N VAL A 46 -16.38 -8.28 9.64
CA VAL A 46 -15.82 -8.78 8.38
C VAL A 46 -15.54 -7.62 7.42
N HIS A 47 -16.46 -6.67 7.28
CA HIS A 47 -16.27 -5.49 6.45
C HIS A 47 -15.14 -4.60 6.98
N GLY A 48 -15.06 -4.36 8.28
CA GLY A 48 -14.01 -3.52 8.86
C GLY A 48 -12.59 -4.08 8.71
N ILE A 49 -12.45 -5.41 8.60
CA ILE A 49 -11.16 -6.10 8.42
C ILE A 49 -10.86 -6.35 6.94
N PHE A 50 -11.84 -6.76 6.15
CA PHE A 50 -11.65 -7.20 4.77
C PHE A 50 -12.12 -6.21 3.72
N GLY A 51 -12.86 -5.15 4.06
CA GLY A 51 -13.20 -4.05 3.15
C GLY A 51 -14.23 -4.37 2.05
N TYR A 52 -14.98 -5.47 2.17
CA TYR A 52 -16.00 -5.84 1.18
C TYR A 52 -17.39 -5.62 1.77
N SER A 53 -18.00 -4.48 1.50
CA SER A 53 -19.36 -4.17 1.94
C SER A 53 -20.32 -4.17 0.75
N ALA A 54 -21.50 -4.77 0.92
CA ALA A 54 -22.60 -4.72 -0.04
C ALA A 54 -23.36 -3.37 -0.03
N LYS A 55 -23.00 -2.44 0.86
CA LYS A 55 -23.65 -1.12 0.96
C LYS A 55 -23.13 -0.20 -0.15
N GLU A 56 -24.02 0.41 -0.93
CA GLU A 56 -23.66 1.44 -1.90
C GLU A 56 -22.84 2.55 -1.23
N GLY A 57 -21.69 2.89 -1.83
CA GLY A 57 -20.77 3.91 -1.30
C GLY A 57 -19.81 3.44 -0.20
N ALA A 58 -19.92 2.19 0.28
CA ALA A 58 -18.89 1.62 1.15
C ALA A 58 -17.67 1.23 0.30
N GLY A 59 -16.51 1.82 0.61
CA GLY A 59 -15.28 1.58 -0.14
C GLY A 59 -14.85 0.12 -0.12
N GLU A 60 -14.08 -0.29 -1.14
CA GLU A 60 -13.45 -1.62 -1.28
C GLU A 60 -12.30 -1.88 -0.28
N LEU A 61 -12.19 -1.02 0.74
CA LEU A 61 -11.05 -0.91 1.64
C LEU A 61 -11.48 -1.17 3.08
N PRO A 62 -10.65 -1.86 3.88
CA PRO A 62 -10.95 -2.10 5.28
C PRO A 62 -10.98 -0.79 6.09
N ASP A 63 -11.93 -0.65 7.01
CA ASP A 63 -12.10 0.58 7.80
C ASP A 63 -10.95 0.82 8.80
N PHE A 64 -10.44 -0.23 9.46
CA PHE A 64 -9.44 -0.08 10.54
C PHE A 64 -8.00 -0.34 10.09
N VAL A 65 -7.88 -1.06 8.97
CA VAL A 65 -6.62 -1.62 8.48
C VAL A 65 -6.43 -1.33 7.00
N TYR A 66 -6.94 -0.18 6.56
CA TYR A 66 -6.94 0.22 5.16
C TYR A 66 -5.54 0.16 4.56
N GLN A 67 -4.50 0.54 5.34
CA GLN A 67 -3.12 0.52 4.88
C GLN A 67 -2.70 -0.88 4.45
N PHE A 68 -3.25 -1.94 5.04
CA PHE A 68 -2.96 -3.35 4.74
C PHE A 68 -3.80 -3.95 3.61
N TRP A 69 -4.55 -3.14 2.86
CA TRP A 69 -5.37 -3.62 1.72
C TRP A 69 -4.56 -4.49 0.75
N PHE A 70 -3.30 -4.13 0.48
CA PHE A 70 -2.42 -4.87 -0.43
C PHE A 70 -2.04 -6.24 0.14
N ILE A 71 -1.80 -6.33 1.45
CA ILE A 71 -1.43 -7.59 2.10
C ILE A 71 -2.64 -8.51 2.23
N ARG A 72 -3.82 -7.95 2.51
CA ARG A 72 -5.10 -8.68 2.44
C ARG A 72 -5.24 -9.34 1.06
N ASP A 73 -5.10 -8.56 -0.01
CA ASP A 73 -5.24 -9.07 -1.37
C ASP A 73 -4.19 -10.14 -1.68
N LEU A 74 -2.95 -9.96 -1.22
CA LEU A 74 -1.90 -10.97 -1.38
C LEU A 74 -2.23 -12.29 -0.65
N VAL A 75 -2.83 -12.24 0.54
CA VAL A 75 -3.30 -13.43 1.27
C VAL A 75 -4.39 -14.14 0.46
N ILE A 76 -5.39 -13.39 -0.02
CA ILE A 76 -6.48 -13.95 -0.84
C ILE A 76 -5.92 -14.58 -2.12
N LEU A 77 -5.06 -13.87 -2.86
CA LEU A 77 -4.40 -14.34 -4.08
C LEU A 77 -3.54 -15.57 -3.85
N THR A 78 -2.88 -15.68 -2.69
CA THR A 78 -2.12 -16.87 -2.31
C THR A 78 -3.04 -18.07 -2.10
N ILE A 79 -4.19 -17.89 -1.45
CA ILE A 79 -5.19 -18.95 -1.24
C ILE A 79 -5.78 -19.42 -2.57
N ILE A 80 -6.14 -18.49 -3.46
CA ILE A 80 -6.70 -18.82 -4.79
C ILE A 80 -5.63 -19.13 -5.85
N SER A 81 -4.35 -19.12 -5.47
CA SER A 81 -3.23 -19.37 -6.36
C SER A 81 -3.34 -20.67 -7.17
N PRO A 82 -3.85 -21.80 -6.62
CA PRO A 82 -4.06 -23.02 -7.41
C PRO A 82 -4.95 -22.80 -8.64
N VAL A 83 -6.00 -21.98 -8.49
CA VAL A 83 -6.93 -21.63 -9.58
C VAL A 83 -6.24 -20.73 -10.61
N ILE A 84 -5.52 -19.70 -10.15
CA ILE A 84 -4.74 -18.81 -11.03
C ILE A 84 -3.70 -19.62 -11.81
N GLN A 85 -3.00 -20.54 -11.14
CA GLN A 85 -2.02 -21.42 -11.76
C GLN A 85 -2.64 -22.38 -12.77
N PHE A 86 -3.84 -22.89 -12.53
CA PHE A 86 -4.56 -23.73 -13.48
C PHE A 86 -4.78 -22.99 -14.80
N PHE A 87 -5.33 -21.77 -14.77
CA PHE A 87 -5.51 -20.96 -15.98
C PHE A 87 -4.19 -20.57 -16.62
N MET A 88 -3.17 -20.22 -15.82
CA MET A 88 -1.83 -19.90 -16.30
C MET A 88 -1.11 -21.10 -16.95
N LYS A 89 -1.48 -22.34 -16.63
CA LYS A 89 -0.98 -23.54 -17.31
C LYS A 89 -1.71 -23.77 -18.64
N LYS A 90 -3.04 -23.60 -18.64
CA LYS A 90 -3.88 -23.93 -19.81
C LYS A 90 -3.80 -22.89 -20.93
N PHE A 91 -3.80 -21.60 -20.59
CA PHE A 91 -3.83 -20.51 -21.57
C PHE A 91 -2.96 -19.33 -21.11
N PRO A 92 -1.62 -19.46 -21.04
CA PRO A 92 -0.76 -18.48 -20.37
C PRO A 92 -0.86 -17.07 -20.95
N ARG A 93 -0.72 -16.92 -22.27
CA ARG A 93 -0.79 -15.60 -22.93
C ARG A 93 -2.20 -15.02 -22.87
N GLY A 94 -3.23 -15.84 -23.11
CA GLY A 94 -4.63 -15.41 -23.09
C GLY A 94 -5.09 -14.99 -21.70
N PHE A 95 -4.73 -15.76 -20.67
CA PHE A 95 -5.02 -15.42 -19.28
C PHE A 95 -4.27 -14.17 -18.82
N PHE A 96 -2.98 -14.04 -19.16
CA PHE A 96 -2.22 -12.83 -18.84
C PHE A 96 -2.79 -11.58 -19.56
N ALA A 97 -3.19 -11.71 -20.83
CA ALA A 97 -3.85 -10.63 -21.56
C ALA A 97 -5.20 -10.26 -20.94
N LEU A 98 -6.01 -11.25 -20.56
CA LEU A 98 -7.29 -11.02 -19.87
C LEU A 98 -7.09 -10.23 -18.57
N VAL A 99 -6.15 -10.64 -17.71
CA VAL A 99 -5.84 -9.93 -16.46
C VAL A 99 -5.28 -8.53 -16.72
N SER A 100 -4.50 -8.35 -17.79
CA SER A 100 -4.00 -7.02 -18.21
C SER A 100 -5.13 -6.09 -18.67
N ILE A 101 -6.14 -6.63 -19.36
CA ILE A 101 -7.34 -5.86 -19.73
C ILE A 101 -8.11 -5.47 -18.48
N LEU A 102 -8.32 -6.39 -17.54
CA LEU A 102 -8.99 -6.09 -16.27
C LEU A 102 -8.26 -5.05 -15.42
N PHE A 103 -6.93 -4.99 -15.53
CA PHE A 103 -6.10 -3.99 -14.86
C PHE A 103 -6.32 -2.58 -15.40
N ILE A 104 -6.38 -2.45 -16.73
CA ILE A 104 -6.46 -1.15 -17.42
C ILE A 104 -7.91 -0.66 -17.53
N ALA A 105 -8.86 -1.57 -17.68
CA ALA A 105 -10.28 -1.25 -17.75
C ALA A 105 -10.80 -0.83 -16.36
N PRO A 106 -11.78 0.07 -16.28
CA PRO A 106 -12.40 0.48 -15.02
C PRO A 106 -13.39 -0.59 -14.50
N VAL A 107 -12.95 -1.85 -14.47
CA VAL A 107 -13.72 -2.99 -13.98
C VAL A 107 -13.28 -3.31 -12.57
N ASN A 108 -14.24 -3.44 -11.65
CA ASN A 108 -13.95 -3.83 -10.28
C ASN A 108 -14.06 -5.36 -10.14
N VAL A 109 -13.03 -5.97 -9.54
CA VAL A 109 -13.07 -7.38 -9.13
C VAL A 109 -13.48 -7.41 -7.66
N TYR A 110 -14.55 -8.14 -7.34
CA TYR A 110 -15.19 -8.03 -6.02
C TYR A 110 -14.30 -8.52 -4.86
N PHE A 111 -13.40 -9.47 -5.09
CA PHE A 111 -12.68 -10.16 -4.01
C PHE A 111 -11.21 -9.73 -3.84
N VAL A 112 -10.67 -8.89 -4.72
CA VAL A 112 -9.32 -8.28 -4.64
C VAL A 112 -9.26 -7.06 -5.56
N GLN A 113 -8.36 -6.12 -5.28
CA GLN A 113 -8.10 -5.03 -6.22
C GLN A 113 -7.48 -5.57 -7.52
N THR A 114 -7.89 -4.99 -8.64
CA THR A 114 -7.39 -5.37 -9.98
C THR A 114 -5.89 -5.20 -10.09
N GLN A 115 -5.31 -4.18 -9.45
CA GLN A 115 -3.85 -3.98 -9.38
C GLN A 115 -3.14 -5.14 -8.68
N ALA A 116 -3.68 -5.65 -7.57
CA ALA A 116 -3.08 -6.77 -6.86
C ALA A 116 -3.14 -8.05 -7.71
N LEU A 117 -4.29 -8.32 -8.34
CA LEU A 117 -4.46 -9.45 -9.25
C LEU A 117 -3.47 -9.38 -10.43
N PHE A 118 -3.29 -8.20 -11.02
CA PHE A 118 -2.35 -7.98 -12.11
C PHE A 118 -0.90 -8.23 -11.70
N PHE A 119 -0.39 -7.55 -10.67
CA PHE A 119 1.00 -7.69 -10.26
C PHE A 119 1.32 -9.10 -9.75
N TYR A 120 0.37 -9.75 -9.06
CA TYR A 120 0.52 -11.14 -8.64
C TYR A 120 0.61 -12.09 -9.86
N THR A 121 -0.29 -11.92 -10.83
CA THR A 121 -0.30 -12.73 -12.05
C THR A 121 0.93 -12.48 -12.91
N ALA A 122 1.41 -11.24 -13.00
CA ALA A 122 2.64 -10.86 -13.68
C ALA A 122 3.87 -11.50 -13.03
N GLY A 123 3.95 -11.49 -11.69
CA GLY A 123 5.01 -12.19 -10.95
C GLY A 123 4.98 -13.70 -11.19
N LEU A 124 3.81 -14.33 -11.18
CA LEU A 124 3.65 -15.74 -11.51
C LEU A 124 4.05 -16.06 -12.95
N TYR A 125 3.65 -15.23 -13.91
CA TYR A 125 4.01 -15.39 -15.31
C TYR A 125 5.53 -15.30 -15.48
N TRP A 126 6.14 -14.28 -14.87
CA TRP A 126 7.57 -14.06 -14.92
C TRP A 126 8.36 -15.24 -14.33
N GLY A 127 8.04 -15.68 -13.12
CA GLY A 127 8.76 -16.77 -12.45
C GLY A 127 8.57 -18.13 -13.12
N LYS A 128 7.48 -18.34 -13.87
CA LYS A 128 7.17 -19.62 -14.52
C LYS A 128 7.72 -19.75 -15.93
N PHE A 129 7.77 -18.65 -16.68
CA PHE A 129 8.21 -18.65 -18.08
C PHE A 129 9.63 -18.09 -18.27
N ASP A 130 10.36 -17.86 -17.17
CA ASP A 130 11.73 -17.35 -17.16
C ASP A 130 11.93 -16.15 -18.10
N PHE A 131 10.98 -15.21 -18.04
CA PHE A 131 10.99 -14.05 -18.91
C PHE A 131 12.15 -13.12 -18.50
N PRO A 132 13.07 -12.74 -19.41
CA PRO A 132 14.24 -11.92 -19.05
C PRO A 132 13.83 -10.44 -18.90
N LEU A 133 13.06 -10.13 -17.85
CA LEU A 133 12.47 -8.82 -17.61
C LEU A 133 13.55 -7.74 -17.44
N PHE A 134 14.54 -8.00 -16.58
CA PHE A 134 15.62 -7.06 -16.31
C PHE A 134 16.47 -6.79 -17.54
N GLU A 135 16.85 -7.82 -18.31
CA GLU A 135 17.60 -7.64 -19.56
C GLU A 135 16.86 -6.76 -20.57
N LYS A 136 15.52 -6.90 -20.64
CA LYS A 136 14.69 -6.06 -21.52
C LYS A 136 14.61 -4.63 -21.02
N ILE A 137 14.49 -4.42 -19.72
CA ILE A 137 14.47 -3.07 -19.11
C ILE A 137 15.83 -2.38 -19.24
N ASP A 138 16.93 -3.13 -19.14
CA ASP A 138 18.28 -2.60 -19.29
C ASP A 138 18.58 -2.12 -20.71
N LYS A 139 17.94 -2.71 -21.72
CA LYS A 139 18.01 -2.24 -23.11
C LYS A 139 17.33 -0.88 -23.33
N ILE A 140 16.38 -0.49 -22.48
CA ILE A 140 15.75 0.83 -22.54
C ILE A 140 16.75 1.86 -22.04
N SER A 141 17.10 2.85 -22.84
CA SER A 141 17.99 3.93 -22.41
C SER A 141 17.38 4.79 -21.30
N TRP A 142 18.21 5.52 -20.54
CA TRP A 142 17.70 6.48 -19.53
C TRP A 142 16.82 7.57 -20.15
N GLY A 143 17.18 8.04 -21.36
CA GLY A 143 16.38 9.02 -22.09
C GLY A 143 14.99 8.49 -22.42
N GLU A 144 14.89 7.28 -22.97
CA GLU A 144 13.60 6.64 -23.28
C GLU A 144 12.76 6.42 -22.03
N ALA A 145 13.36 5.94 -20.93
CA ALA A 145 12.65 5.71 -19.68
C ALA A 145 12.08 7.01 -19.07
N VAL A 146 12.87 8.09 -19.08
CA VAL A 146 12.44 9.41 -18.59
C VAL A 146 11.36 10.01 -19.49
N VAL A 147 11.54 9.95 -20.82
CA VAL A 147 10.52 10.44 -21.77
C VAL A 147 9.23 9.65 -21.60
N LEU A 148 9.29 8.32 -21.51
CA LEU A 148 8.13 7.46 -21.28
C LEU A 148 7.41 7.82 -19.98
N PHE A 149 8.16 8.03 -18.89
CA PHE A 149 7.60 8.48 -17.62
C PHE A 149 6.92 9.84 -17.74
N LEU A 150 7.60 10.85 -18.30
CA LEU A 150 7.06 12.21 -18.42
C LEU A 150 5.80 12.23 -19.30
N VAL A 151 5.84 11.59 -20.47
CA VAL A 151 4.68 11.50 -21.37
C VAL A 151 3.51 10.82 -20.67
N SER A 152 3.75 9.70 -19.98
CA SER A 152 2.70 8.98 -19.26
C SER A 152 2.15 9.80 -18.09
N PHE A 153 3.01 10.48 -17.35
CA PHE A 153 2.64 11.35 -16.23
C PHE A 153 1.78 12.53 -16.68
N PHE A 154 2.21 13.28 -17.70
CA PHE A 154 1.44 14.41 -18.22
C PHE A 154 0.14 13.98 -18.91
N SER A 155 0.13 12.79 -19.54
CA SER A 155 -1.10 12.21 -20.08
C SER A 155 -2.08 11.84 -18.98
N ALA A 156 -1.61 11.21 -17.90
CA ALA A 156 -2.45 10.92 -16.74
C ALA A 156 -2.94 12.21 -16.07
N TRP A 157 -2.10 13.23 -15.94
CA TRP A 157 -2.50 14.52 -15.37
C TRP A 157 -3.59 15.22 -16.20
N THR A 158 -3.48 15.19 -17.52
CA THR A 158 -4.38 15.92 -18.42
C THR A 158 -5.69 15.18 -18.67
N PHE A 159 -5.65 13.85 -18.81
CA PHE A 159 -6.79 13.06 -19.28
C PHE A 159 -7.39 12.14 -18.23
N SER A 160 -6.76 11.96 -17.06
CA SER A 160 -7.38 11.22 -15.97
C SER A 160 -8.48 12.06 -15.34
N ASP A 161 -9.62 11.44 -15.07
CA ASP A 161 -10.77 12.01 -14.35
C ASP A 161 -10.52 12.13 -12.83
N GLY A 162 -9.29 11.88 -12.37
CA GLY A 162 -8.93 11.87 -10.95
C GLY A 162 -9.39 10.61 -10.19
N SER A 163 -10.12 9.68 -10.84
CA SER A 163 -10.60 8.45 -10.19
C SER A 163 -9.49 7.42 -9.92
N GLY A 164 -8.33 7.57 -10.59
CA GLY A 164 -7.25 6.58 -10.54
C GLY A 164 -7.56 5.26 -11.26
N LYS A 165 -8.66 5.20 -12.03
CA LYS A 165 -9.10 3.99 -12.76
C LYS A 165 -8.93 4.09 -14.27
N THR A 166 -8.22 5.10 -14.76
CA THR A 166 -8.02 5.33 -16.20
C THR A 166 -6.79 4.59 -16.73
N ALA A 167 -6.84 4.22 -18.01
CA ALA A 167 -5.71 3.60 -18.68
C ALA A 167 -4.44 4.46 -18.62
N MET A 168 -4.57 5.78 -18.73
CA MET A 168 -3.46 6.72 -18.66
C MET A 168 -2.78 6.69 -17.28
N TYR A 169 -3.55 6.62 -16.20
CA TYR A 169 -3.02 6.45 -14.85
C TYR A 169 -2.17 5.19 -14.74
N TRP A 170 -2.67 4.06 -15.25
CA TRP A 170 -1.92 2.80 -15.21
C TRP A 170 -0.67 2.80 -16.09
N CYS A 171 -0.69 3.47 -17.24
CA CYS A 171 0.52 3.72 -18.03
C CYS A 171 1.57 4.53 -17.24
N ALA A 172 1.14 5.55 -16.49
CA ALA A 172 2.02 6.31 -15.60
C ALA A 172 2.60 5.43 -14.49
N VAL A 173 1.81 4.54 -13.89
CA VAL A 173 2.29 3.56 -12.90
C VAL A 173 3.33 2.61 -13.51
N LEU A 174 3.04 1.99 -14.65
CA LEU A 174 3.94 1.02 -15.29
C LEU A 174 5.26 1.67 -15.75
N SER A 175 5.21 2.87 -16.33
CA SER A 175 6.42 3.62 -16.70
C SER A 175 7.23 4.04 -15.48
N SER A 176 6.57 4.40 -14.38
CA SER A 176 7.24 4.65 -13.09
C SER A 176 7.96 3.40 -12.59
N CYS A 177 7.35 2.21 -12.67
CA CYS A 177 8.01 0.96 -12.30
C CYS A 177 9.30 0.73 -13.11
N ILE A 178 9.29 0.99 -14.42
CA ILE A 178 10.49 0.88 -15.26
C ILE A 178 11.58 1.84 -14.76
N LEU A 179 11.23 3.10 -14.49
CA LEU A 179 12.17 4.10 -13.99
C LEU A 179 12.78 3.70 -12.63
N PHE A 180 11.95 3.22 -11.70
CA PHE A 180 12.42 2.75 -10.39
C PHE A 180 13.32 1.51 -10.50
N LEU A 181 13.04 0.59 -11.41
CA LEU A 181 13.91 -0.56 -11.67
C LEU A 181 15.26 -0.10 -12.22
N LYS A 182 15.30 0.84 -13.17
CA LYS A 182 16.57 1.43 -13.63
C LYS A 182 17.34 2.13 -12.50
N LEU A 183 16.63 2.83 -11.61
CA LEU A 183 17.26 3.48 -10.45
C LEU A 183 17.86 2.46 -9.48
N SER A 184 17.18 1.34 -9.24
CA SER A 184 17.72 0.26 -8.40
C SER A 184 19.03 -0.31 -8.95
N ALA A 185 19.15 -0.47 -10.27
CA ALA A 185 20.39 -0.92 -10.91
C ALA A 185 21.56 0.07 -10.75
N VAL A 186 21.29 1.38 -10.63
CA VAL A 186 22.32 2.38 -10.33
C VAL A 186 22.74 2.32 -8.87
N ILE A 187 21.77 2.16 -7.96
CA ILE A 187 22.01 2.05 -6.52
C ILE A 187 22.88 0.83 -6.20
N GLU A 188 22.61 -0.31 -6.85
CA GLU A 188 23.33 -1.57 -6.64
C GLU A 188 24.83 -1.45 -6.95
N LYS A 189 25.21 -0.60 -7.93
CA LYS A 189 26.63 -0.35 -8.27
C LYS A 189 27.41 0.33 -7.14
N SER A 190 26.74 1.03 -6.24
CA SER A 190 27.36 1.70 -5.10
C SER A 190 27.22 0.85 -3.84
N LYS A 191 28.31 0.19 -3.43
CA LYS A 191 28.34 -0.63 -2.19
C LYS A 191 27.82 0.13 -0.96
N LYS A 192 28.14 1.43 -0.86
CA LYS A 192 27.69 2.28 0.25
C LYS A 192 26.18 2.54 0.19
N ALA A 193 25.65 2.95 -0.97
CA ALA A 193 24.22 3.22 -1.12
C ALA A 193 23.40 1.95 -0.94
N TYR A 194 23.83 0.85 -1.57
CA TYR A 194 23.23 -0.46 -1.40
C TYR A 194 23.23 -0.91 0.07
N GLY A 195 24.36 -0.80 0.78
CA GLY A 195 24.44 -1.20 2.18
C GLY A 195 23.46 -0.44 3.08
N ILE A 196 23.35 0.88 2.90
CA ILE A 196 22.39 1.72 3.64
C ILE A 196 20.95 1.33 3.31
N LEU A 197 20.60 1.24 2.03
CA LEU A 197 19.24 0.95 1.60
C LEU A 197 18.82 -0.49 1.92
N SER A 198 19.74 -1.44 1.84
CA SER A 198 19.53 -2.82 2.26
C SER A 198 19.24 -2.89 3.76
N TYR A 199 20.01 -2.18 4.60
CA TYR A 199 19.70 -2.05 6.02
C TYR A 199 18.32 -1.42 6.28
N LEU A 200 18.00 -0.31 5.59
CA LEU A 200 16.71 0.37 5.74
C LEU A 200 15.53 -0.47 5.24
N SER A 201 15.75 -1.33 4.24
CA SER A 201 14.71 -2.20 3.68
C SER A 201 14.10 -3.14 4.72
N ALA A 202 14.88 -3.53 5.75
CA ALA A 202 14.42 -4.33 6.87
C ALA A 202 13.29 -3.66 7.68
N PHE A 203 13.19 -2.34 7.63
CA PHE A 203 12.16 -1.55 8.32
C PHE A 203 10.96 -1.19 7.42
N SER A 204 10.98 -1.59 6.14
CA SER A 204 9.92 -1.23 5.18
C SER A 204 8.53 -1.70 5.63
N PHE A 205 8.41 -2.95 6.08
CA PHE A 205 7.14 -3.49 6.58
C PHE A 205 6.70 -2.81 7.89
N TRP A 206 7.64 -2.53 8.79
CA TRP A 206 7.36 -1.80 10.03
C TRP A 206 6.78 -0.41 9.71
N LEU A 207 7.44 0.33 8.81
CA LEU A 207 7.00 1.66 8.40
C LEU A 207 5.63 1.59 7.71
N TYR A 208 5.44 0.62 6.82
CA TYR A 208 4.15 0.35 6.19
C TYR A 208 3.05 0.03 7.21
N ALA A 209 3.36 -0.68 8.30
CA ALA A 209 2.39 -0.95 9.34
C ALA A 209 2.03 0.31 10.14
N ILE A 210 3.03 1.06 10.61
CA ILE A 210 2.82 2.14 11.60
C ILE A 210 2.46 3.51 10.99
N HIS A 211 2.83 3.77 9.74
CA HIS A 211 2.69 5.10 9.13
C HIS A 211 1.25 5.62 9.17
N MET A 212 0.27 4.74 8.97
CA MET A 212 -1.15 5.06 8.97
C MET A 212 -1.97 3.97 9.68
N PRO A 213 -3.14 4.30 10.26
CA PRO A 213 -3.65 5.67 10.46
C PRO A 213 -3.00 6.43 11.63
N VAL A 214 -2.19 5.74 12.47
CA VAL A 214 -1.74 6.28 13.76
C VAL A 214 -0.73 7.40 13.60
N LEU A 215 0.44 7.13 13.02
CA LEU A 215 1.56 8.09 13.07
C LEU A 215 1.27 9.35 12.27
N ASN A 216 0.87 9.20 11.01
CA ASN A 216 0.52 10.34 10.14
C ASN A 216 -0.71 11.09 10.66
N GLY A 217 -1.73 10.41 11.20
CA GLY A 217 -2.89 11.06 11.80
C GLY A 217 -2.55 11.91 13.03
N LEU A 218 -1.69 11.40 13.91
CA LEU A 218 -1.20 12.13 15.08
C LEU A 218 -0.32 13.32 14.66
N LEU A 219 0.65 13.10 13.77
CA LEU A 219 1.57 14.14 13.32
C LEU A 219 0.85 15.24 12.57
N LYS A 220 -0.13 14.93 11.72
CA LYS A 220 -1.00 15.92 11.06
C LYS A 220 -1.74 16.79 12.08
N ARG A 221 -2.32 16.20 13.12
CA ARG A 221 -3.02 16.98 14.18
C ARG A 221 -2.05 17.89 14.93
N VAL A 222 -0.86 17.41 15.25
CA VAL A 222 0.18 18.23 15.89
C VAL A 222 0.61 19.36 14.95
N TRP A 223 0.89 19.04 13.68
CA TRP A 223 1.29 19.99 12.66
C TRP A 223 0.27 21.13 12.53
N LEU A 224 -1.01 20.82 12.40
CA LEU A 224 -2.07 21.80 12.23
C LEU A 224 -2.25 22.75 13.42
N LYS A 225 -1.79 22.37 14.63
CA LYS A 225 -1.78 23.27 15.79
C LYS A 225 -0.72 24.37 15.68
N PHE A 226 0.42 24.06 15.04
CA PHE A 226 1.56 24.98 14.93
C PHE A 226 1.59 25.70 13.57
N LEU A 227 1.24 24.99 12.49
CA LEU A 227 1.32 25.44 11.10
C LEU A 227 -0.01 25.14 10.37
N PRO A 228 -1.07 25.90 10.66
CA PRO A 228 -2.36 25.72 9.99
C PRO A 228 -2.29 26.03 8.49
N MET A 229 -3.07 25.28 7.70
CA MET A 229 -3.13 25.35 6.24
C MET A 229 -3.83 26.64 5.77
N LYS A 230 -3.13 27.78 5.84
CA LYS A 230 -3.69 29.09 5.49
C LYS A 230 -3.55 29.44 4.00
N ASN A 231 -2.60 28.82 3.30
CA ASN A 231 -2.33 29.08 1.88
C ASN A 231 -1.71 27.83 1.22
N PRO A 232 -1.58 27.80 -0.12
CA PRO A 232 -1.04 26.65 -0.84
C PRO A 232 0.37 26.21 -0.39
N PHE A 233 1.21 27.16 0.01
CA PHE A 233 2.54 26.85 0.54
C PHE A 233 2.44 26.05 1.84
N PHE A 234 1.59 26.45 2.79
CA PHE A 234 1.37 25.68 4.02
C PHE A 234 0.72 24.32 3.77
N CYS A 235 -0.12 24.18 2.74
CA CYS A 235 -0.65 22.88 2.33
C CYS A 235 0.45 21.95 1.81
N LEU A 236 1.36 22.45 0.96
CA LEU A 236 2.51 21.68 0.48
C LEU A 236 3.47 21.33 1.62
N ALA A 237 3.72 22.28 2.52
CA ALA A 237 4.55 22.06 3.69
C ALA A 237 3.96 21.00 4.62
N GLU A 238 2.64 21.00 4.83
CA GLU A 238 1.94 19.94 5.59
C GLU A 238 2.09 18.58 4.89
N TYR A 239 1.80 18.50 3.60
CA TYR A 239 1.87 17.25 2.84
C TYR A 239 3.25 16.60 2.90
N PHE A 240 4.31 17.34 2.55
CA PHE A 240 5.68 16.81 2.56
C PHE A 240 6.26 16.73 3.98
N GLY A 241 6.02 17.74 4.81
CA GLY A 241 6.56 17.82 6.16
C GLY A 241 6.04 16.69 7.06
N VAL A 242 4.73 16.46 7.08
CA VAL A 242 4.15 15.36 7.86
C VAL A 242 4.64 14.02 7.35
N THR A 243 4.79 13.85 6.02
CA THR A 243 5.34 12.62 5.42
C THR A 243 6.79 12.38 5.88
N VAL A 244 7.66 13.39 5.79
CA VAL A 244 9.07 13.30 6.23
C VAL A 244 9.16 12.97 7.72
N LEU A 245 8.35 13.64 8.55
CA LEU A 245 8.28 13.36 9.99
C LEU A 245 7.79 11.94 10.27
N THR A 246 6.79 11.46 9.54
CA THR A 246 6.26 10.10 9.65
C THR A 246 7.35 9.07 9.34
N ILE A 247 8.12 9.28 8.27
CA ILE A 247 9.23 8.39 7.91
C ILE A 247 10.33 8.44 8.98
N ALA A 248 10.76 9.64 9.39
CA ALA A 248 11.84 9.82 10.34
C ALA A 248 11.50 9.21 11.72
N ILE A 249 10.33 9.55 12.27
CA ILE A 249 9.89 9.05 13.58
C ILE A 249 9.57 7.55 13.49
N GLY A 250 8.88 7.11 12.44
CA GLY A 250 8.56 5.70 12.24
C GLY A 250 9.80 4.83 12.15
N LEU A 251 10.82 5.27 11.42
CA LEU A 251 12.11 4.59 11.33
C LEU A 251 12.86 4.61 12.67
N ALA A 252 12.92 5.75 13.37
CA ALA A 252 13.57 5.85 14.67
C ALA A 252 12.94 4.90 15.70
N LEU A 253 11.60 4.84 15.75
CA LEU A 253 10.85 3.89 16.58
C LEU A 253 11.15 2.43 16.20
N GLY A 254 11.23 2.13 14.90
CA GLY A 254 11.57 0.78 14.41
C GLY A 254 12.98 0.36 14.82
N ILE A 255 13.96 1.24 14.66
CA ILE A 255 15.35 1.00 15.07
C ILE A 255 15.45 0.81 16.59
N ALA A 256 14.78 1.67 17.37
CA ALA A 256 14.74 1.54 18.82
C ALA A 256 14.08 0.23 19.26
N LEU A 257 12.94 -0.14 18.67
CA LEU A 257 12.23 -1.38 18.98
C LEU A 257 13.06 -2.62 18.64
N LYS A 258 13.74 -2.61 17.48
CA LYS A 258 14.66 -3.69 17.10
C LYS A 258 15.81 -3.83 18.09
N LYS A 259 16.36 -2.73 18.60
CA LYS A 259 17.47 -2.73 19.56
C LYS A 259 17.03 -3.17 20.96
N ILE A 260 15.87 -2.73 21.43
CA ILE A 260 15.39 -2.98 22.80
C ILE A 260 14.65 -4.32 22.90
N PHE A 261 13.79 -4.65 21.94
CA PHE A 261 12.96 -5.85 21.92
C PHE A 261 13.04 -6.58 20.55
N PRO A 262 14.20 -7.16 20.18
CA PRO A 262 14.42 -7.76 18.86
C PRO A 262 13.43 -8.88 18.51
N LYS A 263 13.05 -9.71 19.49
CA LYS A 263 12.05 -10.78 19.30
C LYS A 263 10.67 -10.23 18.97
N LEU A 264 10.26 -9.14 19.63
CA LEU A 264 9.00 -8.47 19.35
C LEU A 264 9.02 -7.81 17.97
N PHE A 265 10.12 -7.14 17.62
CA PHE A 265 10.30 -6.56 16.29
C PHE A 265 10.23 -7.64 15.19
N ALA A 266 10.90 -8.77 15.38
CA ALA A 266 10.85 -9.90 14.44
C ALA A 266 9.42 -10.46 14.31
N LEU A 267 8.68 -10.61 15.42
CA LEU A 267 7.28 -11.04 15.38
C LEU A 267 6.39 -10.05 14.60
N LEU A 268 6.55 -8.75 14.87
CA LEU A 268 5.77 -7.68 14.24
C LEU A 268 6.11 -7.47 12.77
N THR A 269 7.28 -7.91 12.30
CA THR A 269 7.74 -7.73 10.91
C THR A 269 7.79 -9.03 10.11
N GLY A 270 7.59 -10.18 10.75
CA GLY A 270 7.67 -11.50 10.13
C GLY A 270 9.10 -11.97 9.88
N GLY A 271 10.04 -11.57 10.74
CA GLY A 271 11.45 -11.93 10.66
C GLY A 271 12.24 -11.16 9.59
N ARG A 272 11.70 -10.04 9.09
CA ARG A 272 12.31 -9.25 8.00
C ARG A 272 13.39 -8.26 8.46
N GLY A 273 13.90 -8.40 9.68
CA GLY A 273 14.96 -7.55 10.22
C GLY A 273 15.70 -8.18 11.37
#